data_AF-A0A7V0NSN3-F1
#
_entry.id   AF-A0A7V0NSN3-F1
#
_cell.length_a   1.000
_cell.length_b   1.000
_cell.length_c   1.000
_cell.angle_alpha   90.00
_cell.angle_beta   90.00
_cell.angle_gamma   90.00
#
_symmetry.space_group_name_H-M   'P 1'
#
loop_
_entity.id
_entity.type
_entity.pdbx_description
1 polymer ?
#
loop_
_entity_poly.entity_id
_entity_poly.type
_entity_poly.pdbx_seq_one_letter_code
_entity_poly.pdbx_strand_id
1 'polypeptide(L)'
;MVGFELNGAAVEVRDDHPHLLAAVREELGVTSPKDGCAPSGQCGACTVLVDGKARVSCQLQLEKVAGRSVTTLEGLDPDERTRYADAFAAYGATQCGFCTPGIIMRSKALIDKKGSALSRDDLRRHLGANLCRCTGYIKIFDAIEAVARGEEPGVAAPEGLGSSGIKYEARELALGERGYVDDMRVPGLLHGALRLVDHARADVLRIDTSAAESLDGVAAVYTGSDVPGELRVGLIHKDWPVFIPEGGRTSYLGDVLAIVVAETRDIAERAAGLVDAEYHVLTPITDPKKVLSSSENAVWGLDGSVLSVSA
;
A
#
# COMPACT_ATOMS: atom_id res chain seq x y z
N MET A 1 19.22 -4.25 18.46
CA MET A 1 19.75 -4.08 17.09
C MET A 1 19.84 -5.45 16.41
N VAL A 2 19.55 -5.52 15.11
CA VAL A 2 19.72 -6.73 14.28
C VAL A 2 20.60 -6.38 13.08
N GLY A 3 21.69 -7.13 12.89
CA GLY A 3 22.61 -6.98 11.77
C GLY A 3 22.35 -7.98 10.64
N PHE A 4 22.43 -7.53 9.39
CA PHE A 4 22.36 -8.37 8.18
C PHE A 4 23.08 -7.68 7.01
N GLU A 5 23.23 -8.35 5.88
CA GLU A 5 23.77 -7.73 4.67
C GLU A 5 22.63 -7.29 3.76
N LEU A 6 22.57 -6.01 3.40
CA LEU A 6 21.60 -5.46 2.44
C LEU A 6 22.35 -5.00 1.18
N ASN A 7 22.02 -5.57 0.03
CA ASN A 7 22.60 -5.19 -1.27
C ASN A 7 24.15 -5.21 -1.26
N GLY A 8 24.75 -6.18 -0.57
CA GLY A 8 26.21 -6.33 -0.46
C GLY A 8 26.87 -5.47 0.62
N ALA A 9 26.13 -4.67 1.38
CA ALA A 9 26.64 -3.86 2.48
C ALA A 9 26.12 -4.38 3.84
N ALA A 10 27.01 -4.47 4.84
CA ALA A 10 26.60 -4.78 6.21
C ALA A 10 25.80 -3.60 6.79
N VAL A 11 24.63 -3.89 7.35
CA VAL A 11 23.75 -2.90 7.99
C VAL A 11 23.31 -3.42 9.35
N GLU A 12 22.99 -2.50 10.26
CA GLU A 12 22.33 -2.79 11.54
C GLU A 12 21.09 -1.91 11.67
N VAL A 13 19.98 -2.49 12.11
CA VAL A 13 18.71 -1.79 12.31
C VAL A 13 18.17 -2.03 13.72
N ARG A 14 17.21 -1.22 14.17
CA ARG A 14 16.49 -1.50 15.42
C ARG A 14 15.76 -2.85 15.34
N ASP A 15 15.58 -3.50 16.48
CA ASP A 15 14.90 -4.81 16.57
C ASP A 15 13.38 -4.69 16.75
N ASP A 16 12.86 -3.48 16.94
CA ASP A 16 11.45 -3.20 17.23
C ASP A 16 10.58 -3.00 15.97
N HIS A 17 11.14 -3.09 14.77
CA HIS A 17 10.36 -3.07 13.54
C HIS A 17 9.42 -4.28 13.44
N PRO A 18 8.17 -4.11 12.97
CA PRO A 18 7.19 -5.20 12.90
C PRO A 18 7.58 -6.33 11.94
N HIS A 19 8.39 -6.02 10.93
CA HIS A 19 8.90 -6.95 9.91
C HIS A 19 10.03 -6.32 9.09
N LEU A 20 10.77 -7.14 8.34
CA LEU A 20 11.88 -6.72 7.47
C LEU A 20 11.53 -5.57 6.51
N LEU A 21 10.32 -5.58 5.92
CA LEU A 21 9.92 -4.51 5.00
C LEU A 21 9.97 -3.12 5.66
N ALA A 22 9.57 -3.02 6.93
CA ALA A 22 9.54 -1.76 7.66
C ALA A 22 10.97 -1.28 7.94
N ALA A 23 11.85 -2.17 8.41
CA ALA A 23 13.26 -1.82 8.61
C ALA A 23 13.93 -1.36 7.30
N VAL A 24 13.71 -2.07 6.19
CA VAL A 24 14.29 -1.74 4.88
C VAL A 24 13.78 -0.41 4.32
N ARG A 25 12.49 -0.11 4.46
CA ARG A 25 11.89 1.13 3.92
C ARG A 25 12.03 2.33 4.84
N GLU A 26 11.74 2.15 6.13
CA GLU A 26 11.59 3.25 7.09
C GLU A 26 12.92 3.65 7.73
N GLU A 27 13.79 2.70 8.05
CA GLU A 27 15.09 3.00 8.65
C GLU A 27 16.21 3.11 7.60
N LEU A 28 16.21 2.23 6.59
CA LEU A 28 17.28 2.19 5.57
C LEU A 28 16.95 2.96 4.28
N GLY A 29 15.70 3.41 4.11
CA GLY A 29 15.30 4.24 2.97
C GLY A 29 15.27 3.53 1.61
N VAL A 30 15.27 2.19 1.59
CA VAL A 30 15.25 1.39 0.36
C VAL A 30 13.80 1.08 -0.02
N THR A 31 13.33 1.68 -1.12
CA THR A 31 11.89 1.76 -1.42
C THR A 31 11.44 0.90 -2.59
N SER A 32 12.32 0.20 -3.32
CA SER A 32 11.85 -0.73 -4.38
C SER A 32 10.93 -1.83 -3.87
N PRO A 33 11.12 -2.43 -2.67
CA PRO A 33 10.11 -3.30 -2.08
C PRO A 33 8.93 -2.43 -1.65
N LYS A 34 7.76 -2.61 -2.30
CA LYS A 34 6.59 -1.75 -2.04
C LYS A 34 5.70 -2.32 -0.94
N ASP A 35 5.23 -1.45 -0.04
CA ASP A 35 4.19 -1.80 0.93
C ASP A 35 2.80 -1.68 0.29
N GLY A 36 2.28 -2.80 -0.22
CA GLY A 36 0.95 -2.85 -0.81
C GLY A 36 -0.13 -3.43 0.11
N CYS A 37 0.18 -4.53 0.79
CA CYS A 37 -0.78 -5.26 1.63
C CYS A 37 -0.18 -5.65 2.97
N ALA A 38 0.94 -5.05 3.37
CA ALA A 38 1.57 -5.44 4.62
C ALA A 38 0.56 -5.33 5.78
N PRO A 39 0.67 -6.22 6.78
CA PRO A 39 1.62 -7.33 6.85
C PRO A 39 1.16 -8.60 6.11
N SER A 40 -0.04 -8.67 5.52
CA SER A 40 -0.69 -9.93 5.08
C SER A 40 0.06 -10.85 4.10
N GLY A 41 1.10 -10.34 3.40
CA GLY A 41 1.94 -11.15 2.50
C GLY A 41 1.28 -11.62 1.20
N GLN A 42 0.11 -11.09 0.83
CA GLN A 42 -0.69 -11.60 -0.29
C GLN A 42 -0.34 -11.01 -1.66
N CYS A 43 0.12 -9.75 -1.73
CA CYS A 43 0.31 -9.07 -3.01
C CYS A 43 1.69 -9.30 -3.66
N GLY A 44 2.70 -9.71 -2.89
CA GLY A 44 4.06 -9.93 -3.37
C GLY A 44 4.86 -8.67 -3.78
N ALA A 45 4.30 -7.46 -3.66
CA ALA A 45 4.97 -6.22 -4.08
C ALA A 45 6.27 -5.94 -3.28
N CYS A 46 6.36 -6.47 -2.07
CA CYS A 46 7.51 -6.37 -1.17
C CYS A 46 8.52 -7.52 -1.34
N THR A 47 8.53 -8.21 -2.49
CA THR A 47 9.42 -9.36 -2.71
C THR A 47 10.88 -8.90 -2.76
N VAL A 48 11.72 -9.56 -1.95
CA VAL A 48 13.18 -9.44 -1.91
C VAL A 48 13.81 -10.83 -2.06
N LEU A 49 15.12 -10.91 -2.29
CA LEU A 49 15.85 -12.17 -2.19
C LEU A 49 16.48 -12.28 -0.80
N VAL A 50 16.30 -13.42 -0.14
CA VAL A 50 17.04 -13.76 1.09
C VAL A 50 17.87 -15.00 0.79
N ASP A 51 19.19 -14.85 0.80
CA ASP A 51 20.17 -15.84 0.29
C ASP A 51 19.78 -16.38 -1.09
N GLY A 52 19.48 -15.46 -2.03
CA GLY A 52 19.08 -15.78 -3.40
C GLY A 52 17.66 -16.33 -3.57
N LYS A 53 16.87 -16.49 -2.50
CA LYS A 53 15.49 -17.01 -2.57
C LYS A 53 14.46 -15.89 -2.44
N ALA A 54 13.51 -15.82 -3.38
CA ALA A 54 12.41 -14.86 -3.32
C ALA A 54 11.53 -15.05 -2.06
N ARG A 55 11.36 -13.98 -1.28
CA ARG A 55 10.54 -13.93 -0.06
C ARG A 55 9.78 -12.62 0.02
N VAL A 56 8.56 -12.67 0.57
CA VAL A 56 7.78 -11.46 0.87
C VAL A 56 8.28 -10.87 2.20
N SER A 57 8.86 -9.67 2.16
CA SER A 57 9.57 -9.09 3.31
C SER A 57 8.64 -8.65 4.46
N CYS A 58 7.36 -8.36 4.19
CA CYS A 58 6.40 -8.00 5.23
C CYS A 58 5.94 -9.16 6.12
N GLN A 59 6.37 -10.40 5.82
CA GLN A 59 6.12 -11.59 6.67
C GLN A 59 7.42 -12.15 7.27
N LEU A 60 8.55 -11.45 7.11
CA LEU A 60 9.82 -11.85 7.68
C LEU A 60 10.10 -11.05 8.95
N GLN A 61 10.21 -11.75 10.08
CA GLN A 61 10.72 -11.18 11.31
C GLN A 61 12.23 -10.94 11.20
N LEU A 62 12.74 -9.87 11.81
CA LEU A 62 14.15 -9.47 11.73
C LEU A 62 15.11 -10.57 12.20
N GLU A 63 14.76 -11.29 13.26
CA GLU A 63 15.53 -12.42 13.77
C GLU A 63 15.79 -13.51 12.70
N LYS A 64 14.87 -13.68 11.73
CA LYS A 64 14.99 -14.69 10.67
C LYS A 64 15.94 -14.27 9.54
N VAL A 65 16.37 -13.02 9.52
CA VAL A 65 17.33 -12.47 8.56
C VAL A 65 18.65 -12.04 9.20
N ALA A 66 18.78 -12.11 10.52
CA ALA A 66 20.03 -11.83 11.22
C ALA A 66 21.20 -12.60 10.60
N GLY A 67 22.25 -11.87 10.19
CA GLY A 67 23.46 -12.40 9.55
C GLY A 67 23.29 -12.96 8.13
N ARG A 68 22.13 -12.76 7.48
CA ARG A 68 21.84 -13.29 6.14
C ARG A 68 21.98 -12.19 5.08
N SER A 69 22.05 -12.59 3.81
CA SER A 69 22.08 -11.64 2.70
C SER A 69 20.66 -11.36 2.20
N VAL A 70 20.31 -10.08 2.13
CA VAL A 70 19.06 -9.54 1.60
C VAL A 70 19.38 -8.70 0.37
N THR A 71 18.76 -9.03 -0.75
CA THR A 71 18.91 -8.28 -2.01
C THR A 71 17.56 -7.72 -2.44
N THR A 72 17.49 -6.41 -2.60
CA THR A 72 16.37 -5.69 -3.22
C THR A 72 16.68 -5.38 -4.68
N LEU A 73 15.81 -4.65 -5.37
CA LEU A 73 16.04 -4.32 -6.77
C LEU A 73 17.29 -3.43 -6.96
N GLU A 74 17.56 -2.57 -5.97
CA GLU A 74 18.71 -1.68 -5.95
C GLU A 74 20.04 -2.44 -5.90
N GLY A 75 20.06 -3.65 -5.31
CA GLY A 75 21.25 -4.50 -5.20
C GLY A 75 21.49 -5.46 -6.36
N LEU A 76 20.67 -5.40 -7.41
CA LEU A 76 20.91 -6.17 -8.63
C LEU A 76 22.06 -5.58 -9.44
N ASP A 77 22.72 -6.43 -10.23
CA ASP A 77 23.73 -6.00 -11.19
C ASP A 77 23.17 -4.92 -12.14
N PRO A 78 23.88 -3.82 -12.42
CA PRO A 78 23.38 -2.72 -13.24
C PRO A 78 22.92 -3.12 -14.64
N ASP A 79 23.61 -4.05 -15.30
CA ASP A 79 23.24 -4.52 -16.64
C ASP A 79 22.00 -5.42 -16.57
N GLU A 80 21.86 -6.23 -15.51
CA GLU A 80 20.64 -6.98 -15.24
C GLU A 80 19.43 -6.05 -14.97
N ARG A 81 19.61 -4.99 -14.16
CA ARG A 81 18.57 -3.98 -13.91
C ARG A 81 18.11 -3.32 -15.20
N THR A 82 19.06 -2.90 -16.04
CA THR A 82 18.79 -2.28 -17.34
C THR A 82 17.97 -3.20 -18.24
N ARG A 83 18.36 -4.49 -18.34
CA ARG A 83 17.62 -5.49 -19.13
C ARG A 83 16.17 -5.66 -18.65
N TYR A 84 15.94 -5.73 -17.34
CA TYR A 84 14.57 -5.79 -16.81
C TYR A 84 13.78 -4.52 -17.12
N ALA A 85 14.37 -3.34 -16.94
CA ALA A 85 13.71 -2.07 -17.21
C ALA A 85 13.30 -1.96 -18.68
N ASP A 86 14.22 -2.26 -19.59
CA ASP A 86 13.98 -2.22 -21.03
C ASP A 86 12.92 -3.23 -21.47
N ALA A 87 13.01 -4.48 -21.02
CA ALA A 87 12.01 -5.50 -21.36
C ALA A 87 10.63 -5.13 -20.82
N PHE A 88 10.51 -4.73 -19.56
CA PHE A 88 9.21 -4.37 -19.00
C PHE A 88 8.60 -3.12 -19.67
N ALA A 89 9.44 -2.16 -20.05
CA ALA A 89 9.02 -0.97 -20.78
C ALA A 89 8.56 -1.30 -22.20
N ALA A 90 9.35 -2.05 -22.96
CA ALA A 90 9.11 -2.37 -24.37
C ALA A 90 7.85 -3.23 -24.57
N TYR A 91 7.62 -4.21 -23.69
CA TYR A 91 6.46 -5.11 -23.80
C TYR A 91 5.17 -4.51 -23.22
N GLY A 92 5.22 -3.32 -22.61
CA GLY A 92 4.07 -2.74 -21.91
C GLY A 92 3.70 -3.52 -20.65
N ALA A 93 4.68 -4.19 -20.02
CA ALA A 93 4.49 -4.97 -18.80
C ALA A 93 4.30 -4.10 -17.55
N THR A 94 4.49 -2.78 -17.68
CA THR A 94 4.38 -1.80 -16.60
C THR A 94 3.32 -0.74 -16.89
N GLN A 95 2.18 -0.81 -16.19
CA GLN A 95 1.16 0.25 -16.16
C GLN A 95 1.36 1.18 -14.95
N CYS A 96 0.77 0.89 -13.79
CA CYS A 96 0.95 1.73 -12.60
C CYS A 96 2.37 1.62 -12.02
N GLY A 97 3.09 0.51 -12.23
CA GLY A 97 4.46 0.24 -11.76
C GLY A 97 4.57 -0.36 -10.36
N PHE A 98 3.54 -0.25 -9.53
CA PHE A 98 3.65 -0.54 -8.10
C PHE A 98 4.05 -1.99 -7.79
N CYS A 99 3.52 -2.96 -8.54
CA CYS A 99 3.86 -4.38 -8.35
C CYS A 99 5.16 -4.80 -9.05
N THR A 100 5.69 -3.99 -9.96
CA THR A 100 6.73 -4.42 -10.90
C THR A 100 8.06 -4.77 -10.20
N PRO A 101 8.57 -4.01 -9.23
CA PRO A 101 9.79 -4.38 -8.51
C PRO A 101 9.73 -5.78 -7.89
N GLY A 102 8.64 -6.08 -7.16
CA GLY A 102 8.45 -7.40 -6.56
C GLY A 102 8.32 -8.54 -7.59
N ILE A 103 7.71 -8.26 -8.75
CA ILE A 103 7.64 -9.21 -9.87
C ILE A 103 9.02 -9.45 -10.46
N ILE A 104 9.83 -8.41 -10.66
CA ILE A 104 11.21 -8.55 -11.16
C ILE A 104 12.04 -9.40 -10.19
N MET A 105 12.01 -9.10 -8.89
CA MET A 105 12.78 -9.88 -7.89
C MET A 105 12.37 -11.37 -7.88
N ARG A 106 11.07 -11.67 -8.00
CA ARG A 106 10.63 -13.07 -8.13
C ARG A 106 11.07 -13.70 -9.44
N SER A 107 11.00 -12.95 -10.53
CA SER A 107 11.39 -13.41 -11.87
C SER A 107 12.88 -13.71 -11.93
N LYS A 108 13.71 -12.87 -11.31
CA LYS A 108 15.14 -13.11 -11.14
C LYS A 108 15.41 -14.44 -10.46
N ALA A 109 14.78 -14.72 -9.33
CA ALA A 109 14.96 -16.00 -8.64
C ALA A 109 14.57 -17.23 -9.50
N LEU A 110 13.62 -17.07 -10.43
CA LEU A 110 13.24 -18.12 -11.38
C LEU A 110 14.26 -18.24 -12.53
N ILE A 111 14.74 -17.12 -13.06
CA ILE A 111 15.73 -17.05 -14.14
C ILE A 111 17.08 -17.57 -13.66
N ASP A 112 17.56 -17.17 -12.48
CA ASP A 112 18.83 -17.67 -11.90
C ASP A 112 18.80 -19.19 -11.73
N LYS A 113 17.62 -19.78 -11.51
CA LYS A 113 17.44 -21.23 -11.36
C LYS A 113 17.29 -21.98 -12.68
N LYS A 114 16.58 -21.40 -13.66
CA LYS A 114 16.15 -22.10 -14.88
C LYS A 114 16.82 -21.61 -16.17
N GLY A 115 17.42 -20.43 -16.15
CA GLY A 115 17.94 -19.76 -17.34
C GLY A 115 16.89 -19.67 -18.45
N SER A 116 17.34 -19.87 -19.70
CA SER A 116 16.49 -19.87 -20.90
C SER A 116 15.48 -21.01 -20.99
N ALA A 117 15.58 -22.02 -20.12
CA ALA A 117 14.60 -23.10 -20.02
C ALA A 117 13.35 -22.73 -19.19
N LEU A 118 13.27 -21.48 -18.69
CA LEU A 118 12.08 -20.97 -18.01
C LEU A 118 10.86 -21.02 -18.94
N SER A 119 9.81 -21.72 -18.50
CA SER A 119 8.58 -21.86 -19.27
C SER A 119 7.48 -20.94 -18.77
N ARG A 120 6.52 -20.65 -19.65
CA ARG A 120 5.33 -19.87 -19.28
C ARG A 120 4.49 -20.51 -18.17
N ASP A 121 4.47 -21.83 -18.10
CA ASP A 121 3.78 -22.55 -17.03
C ASP A 121 4.49 -22.41 -15.68
N ASP A 122 5.81 -22.26 -15.68
CA ASP A 122 6.54 -21.88 -14.47
C ASP A 122 6.14 -20.48 -14.02
N LEU A 123 6.06 -19.53 -14.95
CA LEU A 123 5.63 -18.16 -14.64
C LEU A 123 4.22 -18.12 -14.07
N ARG A 124 3.25 -18.79 -14.70
CA ARG A 124 1.87 -18.89 -14.19
C ARG A 124 1.81 -19.45 -12.77
N ARG A 125 2.58 -20.50 -12.50
CA ARG A 125 2.59 -21.16 -11.19
C ARG A 125 3.21 -20.29 -10.10
N HIS A 126 4.31 -19.59 -10.39
CA HIS A 126 5.09 -18.90 -9.36
C HIS A 126 4.72 -17.43 -9.19
N LEU A 127 4.27 -16.75 -10.25
CA LEU A 127 3.82 -15.35 -10.18
C LEU A 127 2.38 -15.22 -9.69
N GLY A 128 1.66 -16.32 -9.44
CA GLY A 128 0.39 -16.27 -8.70
C GLY A 128 0.54 -15.67 -7.28
N ALA A 129 1.76 -15.64 -6.74
CA ALA A 129 2.10 -14.98 -5.48
C ALA A 129 2.43 -13.47 -5.63
N ASN A 130 2.28 -12.90 -6.83
CA ASN A 130 2.47 -11.48 -7.13
C ASN A 130 1.21 -10.93 -7.82
N LEU A 131 0.44 -10.12 -7.11
CA LEU A 131 -0.79 -9.55 -7.64
C LEU A 131 -0.51 -8.32 -8.51
N CYS A 132 -0.99 -8.35 -9.76
CA CYS A 132 -1.06 -7.20 -10.64
C CYS A 132 -2.52 -6.90 -11.00
N ARG A 133 -3.00 -5.70 -10.67
CA ARG A 133 -4.39 -5.30 -10.96
C ARG A 133 -4.57 -4.59 -12.31
N CYS A 134 -3.48 -4.28 -13.00
CA CYS A 134 -3.51 -3.44 -14.20
C CYS A 134 -3.37 -4.23 -15.51
N THR A 135 -2.44 -5.18 -15.59
CA THR A 135 -1.93 -5.69 -16.89
C THR A 135 -2.57 -6.99 -17.37
N GLY A 136 -3.20 -7.77 -16.48
CA GLY A 136 -3.66 -9.12 -16.83
C GLY A 136 -2.52 -10.12 -17.12
N TYR A 137 -1.29 -9.83 -16.69
CA TYR A 137 -0.09 -10.71 -16.69
C TYR A 137 0.53 -11.09 -18.03
N ILE A 138 -0.21 -11.14 -19.14
CA ILE A 138 0.32 -11.66 -20.41
C ILE A 138 1.61 -10.94 -20.84
N LYS A 139 1.62 -9.60 -20.81
CA LYS A 139 2.80 -8.79 -21.15
C LYS A 139 3.95 -8.90 -20.16
N ILE A 140 3.65 -9.20 -18.89
CA ILE A 140 4.65 -9.48 -17.86
C ILE A 140 5.38 -10.78 -18.20
N PHE A 141 4.65 -11.82 -18.60
CA PHE A 141 5.27 -13.07 -19.01
C PHE A 141 6.14 -12.90 -20.25
N ASP A 142 5.66 -12.16 -21.26
CA ASP A 142 6.43 -11.88 -22.47
C ASP A 142 7.77 -11.17 -22.13
N ALA A 143 7.74 -10.17 -21.25
CA ALA A 143 8.94 -9.45 -20.81
C ALA A 143 9.93 -10.35 -20.06
N ILE A 144 9.44 -11.22 -19.16
CA ILE A 144 10.31 -12.11 -18.38
C ILE A 144 10.93 -13.18 -19.27
N GLU A 145 10.18 -13.73 -20.22
CA GLU A 145 10.68 -14.70 -21.21
C GLU A 145 11.79 -14.09 -22.07
N ALA A 146 11.63 -12.84 -22.51
CA ALA A 146 12.66 -12.10 -23.26
C ALA A 146 13.95 -11.93 -22.44
N VAL A 147 13.84 -11.51 -21.17
CA VAL A 147 15.00 -11.39 -20.27
C VAL A 147 15.68 -12.74 -20.06
N ALA A 148 14.91 -13.81 -19.83
CA ALA A 148 15.44 -15.16 -19.63
C ALA A 148 16.23 -15.70 -20.84
N ARG A 149 15.87 -15.25 -22.04
CA ARG A 149 16.52 -15.63 -23.31
C ARG A 149 17.65 -14.70 -23.73
N GLY A 150 17.83 -13.57 -23.04
CA GLY A 150 18.76 -12.53 -23.44
C GLY A 150 18.35 -11.85 -24.76
N GLU A 151 17.04 -11.79 -25.04
CA GLU A 151 16.52 -11.08 -26.21
C GLU A 151 16.56 -9.57 -25.95
N GLU A 152 17.13 -8.81 -26.89
CA GLU A 152 17.01 -7.35 -26.85
C GLU A 152 15.62 -6.92 -27.31
N PRO A 153 14.84 -6.19 -26.49
CA PRO A 153 13.52 -5.75 -26.89
C PRO A 153 13.61 -4.75 -28.03
N GLY A 154 12.92 -5.03 -29.14
CA GLY A 154 12.77 -4.07 -30.24
C GLY A 154 11.88 -2.90 -29.81
N VAL A 155 12.49 -1.76 -29.49
CA VAL A 155 11.76 -0.52 -29.18
C VAL A 155 11.56 0.29 -30.45
N ALA A 156 10.42 0.13 -31.11
CA ALA A 156 10.07 1.01 -32.23
C ALA A 156 9.69 2.40 -31.70
N ALA A 157 10.18 3.46 -32.36
CA ALA A 157 9.70 4.80 -32.13
C ALA A 157 8.23 4.88 -32.60
N PRO A 158 7.33 5.53 -31.85
CA PRO A 158 5.95 5.66 -32.27
C PRO A 158 5.86 6.47 -33.58
N GLU A 159 5.22 5.89 -34.60
CA GLU A 159 5.08 6.49 -35.94
C GLU A 159 3.85 7.40 -36.08
N GLY A 160 3.03 7.55 -35.02
CA GLY A 160 1.84 8.40 -35.01
C GLY A 160 0.80 8.02 -33.97
N LEU A 161 -0.36 8.69 -34.00
CA LEU A 161 -1.49 8.36 -33.12
C LEU A 161 -1.96 6.91 -33.37
N GLY A 162 -2.08 6.14 -32.29
CA GLY A 162 -2.46 4.72 -32.34
C GLY A 162 -1.30 3.75 -32.57
N SER A 163 -0.07 4.23 -32.78
CA SER A 163 1.13 3.38 -32.82
C SER A 163 1.54 2.89 -31.42
N SER A 164 2.22 1.75 -31.37
CA SER A 164 2.83 1.25 -30.13
C SER A 164 4.14 1.97 -29.86
N GLY A 165 4.42 2.27 -28.60
CA GLY A 165 5.67 2.85 -28.17
C GLY A 165 5.88 2.66 -26.68
N ILE A 166 7.06 3.03 -26.18
CA ILE A 166 7.32 3.00 -24.75
C ILE A 166 6.57 4.14 -24.06
N LYS A 167 5.78 3.79 -23.06
CA LYS A 167 5.12 4.75 -22.18
C LYS A 167 6.18 5.59 -21.46
N TYR A 168 5.91 6.89 -21.34
CA TYR A 168 6.70 7.80 -20.51
C TYR A 168 6.95 7.21 -19.11
N GLU A 169 8.21 7.27 -18.66
CA GLU A 169 8.73 6.74 -17.39
C GLU A 169 8.52 5.23 -17.15
N ALA A 170 8.30 4.43 -18.20
CA ALA A 170 8.06 2.99 -18.02
C ALA A 170 9.24 2.23 -17.39
N ARG A 171 10.48 2.69 -17.61
CA ARG A 171 11.70 2.08 -17.07
C ARG A 171 11.83 2.35 -15.58
N GLU A 172 11.71 3.61 -15.20
CA GLU A 172 11.75 4.11 -13.82
C GLU A 172 10.61 3.48 -13.00
N LEU A 173 9.41 3.36 -13.59
CA LEU A 173 8.29 2.64 -12.98
C LEU A 173 8.56 1.14 -12.83
N ALA A 174 9.24 0.51 -13.81
CA ALA A 174 9.60 -0.90 -13.69
C ALA A 174 10.60 -1.12 -12.56
N LEU A 175 11.56 -0.19 -12.41
CA LEU A 175 12.56 -0.22 -11.36
C LEU A 175 12.07 0.28 -10.00
N GLY A 176 10.83 0.77 -9.91
CA GLY A 176 10.30 1.34 -8.67
C GLY A 176 11.01 2.62 -8.22
N GLU A 177 11.76 3.25 -9.13
CA GLU A 177 12.52 4.49 -8.94
C GLU A 177 11.62 5.73 -9.01
N ARG A 178 10.46 5.60 -9.64
CA ARG A 178 9.41 6.61 -9.50
C ARG A 178 8.76 6.47 -8.12
N GLY A 179 8.94 7.49 -7.29
CA GLY A 179 8.35 7.55 -5.95
C GLY A 179 6.81 7.58 -5.99
N TYR A 180 6.19 6.73 -5.16
CA TYR A 180 4.80 6.86 -4.74
C TYR A 180 4.71 7.73 -3.48
N VAL A 181 3.49 8.10 -3.08
CA VAL A 181 3.27 8.91 -1.87
C VAL A 181 3.93 8.29 -0.64
N ASP A 182 3.83 6.97 -0.49
CA ASP A 182 4.44 6.22 0.62
C ASP A 182 5.98 6.14 0.54
N ASP A 183 6.59 6.46 -0.60
CA ASP A 183 8.05 6.52 -0.75
C ASP A 183 8.60 7.92 -0.40
N MET A 184 7.74 8.93 -0.24
CA MET A 184 8.16 10.30 0.05
C MET A 184 8.74 10.38 1.46
N ARG A 185 9.88 11.07 1.59
CA ARG A 185 10.54 11.36 2.87
C ARG A 185 10.85 12.86 2.92
N VAL A 186 10.39 13.53 3.96
CA VAL A 186 10.61 14.97 4.17
C VAL A 186 11.18 15.16 5.58
N PRO A 187 12.24 15.98 5.78
CA PRO A 187 12.74 16.27 7.12
C PRO A 187 11.63 16.82 8.01
N GLY A 188 11.46 16.23 9.20
CA GLY A 188 10.40 16.61 10.16
C GLY A 188 8.99 16.14 9.78
N LEU A 189 8.85 15.19 8.84
CA LEU A 189 7.56 14.61 8.48
C LEU A 189 6.92 13.90 9.68
N LEU A 190 5.76 14.38 10.11
CA LEU A 190 4.88 13.69 11.06
C LEU A 190 3.98 12.69 10.33
N HIS A 191 3.49 11.70 11.07
CA HIS A 191 2.70 10.59 10.55
C HIS A 191 1.30 10.62 11.15
N GLY A 192 0.29 10.47 10.30
CA GLY A 192 -1.12 10.46 10.70
C GLY A 192 -1.69 9.05 10.70
N ALA A 193 -2.45 8.69 11.73
CA ALA A 193 -3.24 7.47 11.78
C ALA A 193 -4.69 7.78 12.16
N LEU A 194 -5.64 7.18 11.46
CA LEU A 194 -7.06 7.37 11.70
C LEU A 194 -7.55 6.42 12.78
N ARG A 195 -8.30 6.94 13.76
CA ARG A 195 -9.21 6.14 14.57
C ARG A 195 -10.55 6.04 13.83
N LEU A 196 -10.79 4.89 13.21
CA LEU A 196 -12.10 4.58 12.61
C LEU A 196 -13.11 4.18 13.69
N VAL A 197 -14.39 4.19 13.35
CA VAL A 197 -15.48 3.78 14.25
C VAL A 197 -15.50 2.26 14.48
N ASP A 198 -15.97 1.81 15.65
CA ASP A 198 -16.10 0.38 15.96
C ASP A 198 -17.39 -0.24 15.41
N HIS A 199 -18.39 0.59 15.15
CA HIS A 199 -19.71 0.17 14.76
C HIS A 199 -20.15 0.88 13.48
N ALA A 200 -20.64 0.09 12.52
CA ALA A 200 -21.16 0.62 11.26
C ALA A 200 -22.33 1.58 11.47
N ARG A 201 -23.11 1.39 12.55
CA ARG A 201 -24.21 2.26 12.92
C ARG A 201 -24.33 2.37 14.44
N ALA A 202 -24.01 3.54 14.97
CA ALA A 202 -24.14 3.86 16.38
C ALA A 202 -24.20 5.37 16.58
N ASP A 203 -24.90 5.80 17.62
CA ASP A 203 -24.76 7.18 18.12
C ASP A 203 -23.47 7.26 18.95
N VAL A 204 -22.63 8.24 18.64
CA VAL A 204 -21.37 8.50 19.37
C VAL A 204 -21.71 9.37 20.58
N LEU A 205 -21.57 8.82 21.77
CA LEU A 205 -21.92 9.48 23.02
C LEU A 205 -20.76 10.32 23.57
N ARG A 206 -19.54 9.78 23.46
CA ARG A 206 -18.31 10.39 23.96
C ARG A 206 -17.11 9.88 23.15
N ILE A 207 -16.09 10.73 22.99
CA ILE A 207 -14.77 10.38 22.46
C ILE A 207 -13.72 10.80 23.49
N ASP A 208 -12.85 9.87 23.90
CA ASP A 208 -11.77 10.14 24.84
C ASP A 208 -10.41 9.97 24.15
N THR A 209 -9.69 11.10 24.02
CA THR A 209 -8.37 11.18 23.39
C THR A 209 -7.22 11.15 24.40
N SER A 210 -7.51 11.20 25.70
CA SER A 210 -6.51 11.50 26.74
C SER A 210 -5.36 10.50 26.78
N ALA A 211 -5.66 9.20 26.62
CA ALA A 211 -4.64 8.15 26.58
C ALA A 211 -3.72 8.29 25.36
N ALA A 212 -4.28 8.60 24.18
CA ALA A 212 -3.53 8.83 22.96
C ALA A 212 -2.64 10.08 23.06
N GLU A 213 -3.17 11.18 23.58
CA GLU A 213 -2.43 12.44 23.80
C GLU A 213 -1.28 12.30 24.79
N SER A 214 -1.42 11.41 25.77
CA SER A 214 -0.38 11.16 26.78
C SER A 214 0.77 10.29 26.30
N LEU A 215 0.66 9.67 25.11
CA LEU A 215 1.69 8.78 24.59
C LEU A 215 2.88 9.58 24.07
N ASP A 216 4.08 9.20 24.51
CA ASP A 216 5.32 9.85 24.07
C ASP A 216 5.50 9.79 22.53
N GLY A 217 5.93 10.91 21.96
CA GLY A 217 6.06 11.11 20.51
C GLY A 217 4.74 11.39 19.76
N VAL A 218 3.59 11.51 20.44
CA VAL A 218 2.36 12.06 19.85
C VAL A 218 2.45 13.58 19.82
N ALA A 219 2.24 14.16 18.64
CA ALA A 219 2.29 15.60 18.42
C ALA A 219 0.91 16.26 18.61
N ALA A 220 -0.16 15.59 18.16
CA ALA A 220 -1.53 16.07 18.31
C ALA A 220 -2.55 14.95 18.10
N VAL A 221 -3.75 15.13 18.67
CA VAL A 221 -4.95 14.36 18.33
C VAL A 221 -6.03 15.35 17.94
N TYR A 222 -6.69 15.11 16.80
CA TYR A 222 -7.78 15.95 16.31
C TYR A 222 -9.05 15.14 16.14
N THR A 223 -10.19 15.72 16.53
CA THR A 223 -11.52 15.17 16.36
C THR A 223 -12.40 16.12 15.55
N GLY A 224 -13.71 15.82 15.46
CA GLY A 224 -14.68 16.74 14.88
C GLY A 224 -14.70 18.12 15.55
N SER A 225 -14.33 18.26 16.83
CA SER A 225 -14.30 19.56 17.52
C SER A 225 -13.25 20.52 16.96
N ASP A 226 -12.22 19.99 16.30
CA ASP A 226 -11.08 20.76 15.81
C ASP A 226 -11.26 21.23 14.36
N VAL A 227 -12.36 20.83 13.70
CA VAL A 227 -12.65 21.22 12.32
C VAL A 227 -13.10 22.69 12.30
N PRO A 228 -12.34 23.60 11.66
CA PRO A 228 -12.65 25.04 11.68
C PRO A 228 -13.83 25.44 10.78
N GLY A 229 -14.45 24.48 10.09
CA GLY A 229 -15.50 24.71 9.11
C GLY A 229 -16.58 23.63 9.18
N GLU A 230 -17.27 23.43 8.05
CA GLU A 230 -18.33 22.43 7.95
C GLU A 230 -17.78 21.01 8.13
N LEU A 231 -18.42 20.24 9.02
CA LEU A 231 -18.07 18.84 9.27
C LEU A 231 -18.42 17.90 8.12
N ARG A 232 -19.26 18.34 7.18
CA ARG A 232 -19.77 17.50 6.09
C ARG A 232 -19.43 18.08 4.74
N VAL A 233 -18.96 17.20 3.87
CA VAL A 233 -18.57 17.47 2.49
C VAL A 233 -19.35 16.56 1.54
N GLY A 234 -19.26 16.82 0.25
CA GLY A 234 -19.80 15.97 -0.81
C GLY A 234 -20.02 16.75 -2.10
N LEU A 235 -20.17 16.02 -3.22
CA LEU A 235 -20.25 16.64 -4.55
C LEU A 235 -21.64 17.19 -4.88
N ILE A 236 -22.68 16.42 -4.57
CA ILE A 236 -24.09 16.74 -4.89
C ILE A 236 -24.83 17.10 -3.61
N HIS A 237 -24.72 16.26 -2.60
CA HIS A 237 -25.22 16.48 -1.25
C HIS A 237 -24.03 16.55 -0.30
N LYS A 238 -24.14 17.31 0.80
CA LYS A 238 -23.14 17.30 1.87
C LYS A 238 -23.44 16.13 2.81
N ASP A 239 -23.14 14.92 2.36
CA ASP A 239 -23.48 13.68 3.05
C ASP A 239 -22.30 12.96 3.71
N TRP A 240 -21.06 13.36 3.42
CA TRP A 240 -19.85 12.70 3.93
C TRP A 240 -19.27 13.47 5.12
N PRO A 241 -19.37 12.93 6.34
CA PRO A 241 -18.69 13.53 7.48
C PRO A 241 -17.18 13.37 7.35
N VAL A 242 -16.43 14.43 7.62
CA VAL A 242 -14.97 14.39 7.74
C VAL A 242 -14.56 13.65 9.02
N PHE A 243 -15.29 13.93 10.10
CA PHE A 243 -15.28 13.19 11.36
C PHE A 243 -16.72 12.99 11.85
N ILE A 244 -16.94 11.92 12.62
CA ILE A 244 -18.14 11.76 13.43
C ILE A 244 -17.87 12.39 14.80
N PRO A 245 -18.51 13.52 15.15
CA PRO A 245 -18.33 14.15 16.44
C PRO A 245 -19.13 13.42 17.53
N GLU A 246 -18.88 13.79 18.80
CA GLU A 246 -19.82 13.49 19.88
C GLU A 246 -21.22 14.03 19.56
N GLY A 247 -22.26 13.24 19.84
CA GLY A 247 -23.64 13.49 19.41
C GLY A 247 -23.92 13.18 17.92
N GLY A 248 -22.90 12.77 17.16
CA GLY A 248 -23.03 12.29 15.79
C GLY A 248 -23.45 10.82 15.70
N ARG A 249 -23.71 10.35 14.48
CA ARG A 249 -24.05 8.94 14.21
C ARG A 249 -23.21 8.38 13.07
N THR A 250 -22.69 7.17 13.28
CA THR A 250 -21.93 6.43 12.28
C THR A 250 -22.87 5.81 11.23
N SER A 251 -22.39 5.75 10.00
CA SER A 251 -23.10 5.23 8.82
C SER A 251 -22.41 4.00 8.21
N TYR A 252 -21.08 3.85 8.40
CA TYR A 252 -20.32 2.66 8.01
C TYR A 252 -18.99 2.56 8.77
N LEU A 253 -18.33 1.40 8.72
CA LEU A 253 -17.08 1.14 9.47
C LEU A 253 -15.87 1.99 9.05
N GLY A 254 -15.97 2.71 7.93
CA GLY A 254 -14.91 3.61 7.47
C GLY A 254 -15.07 5.05 7.97
N ASP A 255 -16.13 5.35 8.73
CA ASP A 255 -16.27 6.65 9.36
C ASP A 255 -15.13 6.89 10.36
N VAL A 256 -14.70 8.15 10.45
CA VAL A 256 -13.51 8.57 11.22
C VAL A 256 -13.97 9.27 12.50
N LEU A 257 -13.44 8.85 13.66
CA LEU A 257 -13.64 9.55 14.93
C LEU A 257 -12.58 10.63 15.17
N ALA A 258 -11.32 10.26 14.94
CA ALA A 258 -10.17 11.10 15.21
C ALA A 258 -9.01 10.78 14.26
N ILE A 259 -8.07 11.71 14.16
CA ILE A 259 -6.75 11.49 13.57
C ILE A 259 -5.70 11.77 14.63
N VAL A 260 -4.78 10.84 14.82
CA VAL A 260 -3.60 11.02 15.66
C VAL A 260 -2.41 11.34 14.78
N VAL A 261 -1.64 12.35 15.16
CA VAL A 261 -0.42 12.80 14.50
C VAL A 261 0.77 12.57 15.42
N ALA A 262 1.78 11.85 14.96
CA ALA A 262 2.95 11.49 15.77
C ALA A 262 4.26 11.55 14.99
N GLU A 263 5.38 11.45 15.70
CA GLU A 263 6.73 11.49 15.13
C GLU A 263 7.03 10.31 14.19
N THR A 264 6.45 9.14 14.47
CA THR A 264 6.62 7.94 13.64
C THR A 264 5.27 7.28 13.35
N ARG A 265 5.21 6.53 12.24
CA ARG A 265 4.03 5.75 11.85
C ARG A 265 3.57 4.81 12.96
N ASP A 266 4.50 4.09 13.57
CA ASP A 266 4.20 3.12 14.62
C ASP A 266 3.60 3.78 15.87
N ILE A 267 4.08 4.97 16.26
CA ILE A 267 3.50 5.73 17.38
C ILE A 267 2.09 6.20 17.00
N ALA A 268 1.89 6.74 15.79
CA ALA A 268 0.59 7.20 15.33
C ALA A 268 -0.45 6.06 15.35
N GLU A 269 -0.10 4.90 14.80
CA GLU A 269 -0.99 3.73 14.73
C GLU A 269 -1.32 3.19 16.13
N ARG A 270 -0.33 3.10 17.04
CA ARG A 270 -0.58 2.69 18.43
C ARG A 270 -1.48 3.68 19.17
N ALA A 271 -1.18 4.98 19.06
CA ALA A 271 -1.94 6.03 19.72
C ALA A 271 -3.36 6.15 19.18
N ALA A 272 -3.59 5.96 17.87
CA ALA A 272 -4.93 5.90 17.30
C ALA A 272 -5.76 4.78 17.96
N GLY A 273 -5.16 3.63 18.26
CA GLY A 273 -5.81 2.54 19.00
C GLY A 273 -6.11 2.84 20.48
N LEU A 274 -5.58 3.93 21.04
CA LEU A 274 -5.86 4.39 22.41
C LEU A 274 -6.99 5.42 22.49
N VAL A 275 -7.50 5.89 21.35
CA VAL A 275 -8.69 6.76 21.31
C VAL A 275 -9.92 5.89 21.56
N ASP A 276 -10.54 6.11 22.71
CA ASP A 276 -11.73 5.37 23.15
C ASP A 276 -13.02 6.12 22.78
N ALA A 277 -14.10 5.38 22.59
CA ALA A 277 -15.39 5.97 22.25
C ALA A 277 -16.55 5.19 22.88
N GLU A 278 -17.50 5.93 23.45
CA GLU A 278 -18.73 5.36 23.97
C GLU A 278 -19.84 5.45 22.93
N TYR A 279 -20.57 4.35 22.75
CA TYR A 279 -21.58 4.21 21.71
C TYR A 279 -22.94 3.78 22.27
N HIS A 280 -24.00 4.30 21.66
CA HIS A 280 -25.28 3.59 21.62
C HIS A 280 -25.41 2.85 20.29
N VAL A 281 -25.18 1.55 20.31
CA VAL A 281 -25.12 0.71 19.09
C VAL A 281 -26.52 0.48 18.50
N LEU A 282 -26.64 0.69 17.20
CA LEU A 282 -27.88 0.50 16.45
C LEU A 282 -27.73 -0.64 15.45
N THR A 283 -28.86 -1.22 15.03
CA THR A 283 -28.87 -2.20 13.95
C THR A 283 -28.50 -1.54 12.63
N PRO A 284 -27.44 -1.99 11.93
CA PRO A 284 -27.09 -1.46 10.61
C PRO A 284 -28.18 -1.75 9.58
N ILE A 285 -28.44 -0.78 8.70
CA ILE A 285 -29.37 -0.96 7.57
C ILE A 285 -28.55 -1.30 6.32
N THR A 286 -28.46 -2.59 6.00
CA THR A 286 -27.59 -3.09 4.92
C THR A 286 -28.32 -3.45 3.63
N ASP A 287 -29.64 -3.24 3.59
CA ASP A 287 -30.48 -3.56 2.43
C ASP A 287 -31.07 -2.26 1.84
N PRO A 288 -30.69 -1.86 0.62
CA PRO A 288 -31.19 -0.63 0.01
C PRO A 288 -32.71 -0.64 -0.18
N LYS A 289 -33.37 -1.80 -0.29
CA LYS A 289 -34.84 -1.87 -0.38
C LYS A 289 -35.49 -1.53 0.96
N LYS A 290 -34.90 -1.97 2.07
CA LYS A 290 -35.38 -1.63 3.42
C LYS A 290 -35.16 -0.16 3.74
N VAL A 291 -34.04 0.40 3.27
CA VAL A 291 -33.72 1.84 3.39
C VAL A 291 -34.83 2.72 2.80
N LEU A 292 -35.37 2.35 1.63
CA LEU A 292 -36.41 3.13 0.94
C LEU A 292 -37.78 3.09 1.65
N SER A 293 -38.06 2.02 2.40
CA SER A 293 -39.31 1.88 3.17
C SER A 293 -39.17 2.29 4.64
N SER A 294 -37.96 2.65 5.07
CA SER A 294 -37.65 2.99 6.46
C SER A 294 -38.07 4.43 6.76
N SER A 295 -38.67 4.66 7.92
CA SER A 295 -38.87 6.01 8.47
C SER A 295 -37.62 6.56 9.17
N GLU A 296 -36.62 5.71 9.44
CA GLU A 296 -35.31 6.13 9.94
C GLU A 296 -34.38 6.49 8.79
N ASN A 297 -33.68 7.61 8.94
CA ASN A 297 -32.61 8.01 8.03
C ASN A 297 -31.44 7.01 8.12
N ALA A 298 -31.04 6.49 6.96
CA ALA A 298 -29.92 5.55 6.86
C ALA A 298 -28.56 6.24 7.00
N VAL A 299 -28.46 7.49 6.54
CA VAL A 299 -27.25 8.31 6.62
C VAL A 299 -27.47 9.44 7.62
N TRP A 300 -26.52 9.61 8.53
CA TRP A 300 -26.58 10.66 9.54
C TRP A 300 -26.63 12.05 8.91
N GLY A 301 -27.55 12.89 9.41
CA GLY A 301 -27.72 14.28 8.98
C GLY A 301 -28.35 14.49 7.60
N LEU A 302 -28.79 13.43 6.90
CA LEU A 302 -29.64 13.59 5.71
C LEU A 302 -31.10 13.44 6.06
N ASP A 303 -31.95 14.22 5.37
CA ASP A 303 -33.40 14.13 5.48
C ASP A 303 -33.92 13.09 4.49
N GLY A 304 -34.21 11.90 5.00
CA GLY A 304 -34.70 10.76 4.23
C GLY A 304 -33.60 10.00 3.50
N SER A 305 -34.05 8.99 2.74
CA SER A 305 -33.18 8.03 2.05
C SER A 305 -33.19 8.16 0.52
N VAL A 306 -33.93 9.14 -0.01
CA VAL A 306 -34.04 9.39 -1.45
C VAL A 306 -33.31 10.69 -1.77
N LEU A 307 -32.12 10.58 -2.35
CA LEU A 307 -31.27 11.73 -2.69
C LEU A 307 -31.71 12.42 -3.99
N SER A 308 -32.14 11.64 -4.98
CA SER A 308 -32.66 12.14 -6.25
C SER A 308 -33.58 11.12 -6.91
N VAL A 309 -34.56 11.61 -7.67
CA VAL A 309 -35.40 10.78 -8.54
C VAL A 309 -35.20 11.26 -9.97
N SER A 310 -34.77 10.38 -10.88
CA SER A 310 -34.78 10.73 -12.31
C SER A 310 -36.22 10.89 -12.76
N ALA A 311 -36.49 11.98 -13.49
CA ALA A 311 -37.72 12.14 -14.26
C ALA A 311 -37.82 11.08 -15.36
#